data_AF-A0A6I5YY06-F1
#
_entry.id   AF-A0A6I5YY06-F1
#
_cell.length_a   1.000
_cell.length_b   1.000
_cell.length_c   1.000
_cell.angle_alpha   90.00
_cell.angle_beta   90.00
_cell.angle_gamma   90.00
#
_symmetry.space_group_name_H-M   'P 1'
#
loop_
_entity.id
_entity.type
_entity.pdbx_description
1 polymer ?
#
loop_
_entity_poly.entity_id
_entity_poly.type
_entity_poly.pdbx_seq_one_letter_code
_entity_poly.pdbx_strand_id
1 'polypeptide(L)'
;MSDIIDLGGAPANEDCAQLGHTSDFERLNRLEVATYRAAIIARFGPPPDGCALLTLTNRHDFGVYYTLGLKVDASATRRDSTVATYAETVENGLGSWIEAGFAAPVCYEDGEAPKVERSSIDDIVMGALLATRPGPDGHFPVADFAILHRNLAAGYPRSAEAAQRLPEEI
;
A
#
# COMPACT_ATOMS: atom_id res chain seq x y z
N MET A 1 20.45 11.47 12.05
CA MET A 1 19.18 11.51 12.79
C MET A 1 18.11 11.18 11.77
N SER A 2 17.17 10.31 12.12
CA SER A 2 16.08 9.94 11.23
C SER A 2 14.77 10.18 11.95
N ASP A 3 13.82 10.79 11.25
CA ASP A 3 12.47 11.02 11.74
C ASP A 3 11.56 9.94 11.19
N ILE A 4 10.49 9.65 11.92
CA ILE A 4 9.45 8.71 11.49
C ILE A 4 8.11 9.43 11.51
N ILE A 5 7.45 9.43 10.36
CA ILE A 5 6.09 9.91 10.19
C ILE A 5 5.17 8.68 10.20
N ASP A 6 4.21 8.64 11.13
CA ASP A 6 3.19 7.59 11.14
C ASP A 6 2.08 7.96 10.15
N LEU A 7 1.81 7.06 9.18
CA LEU A 7 0.83 7.23 8.12
C LEU A 7 -0.50 6.53 8.43
N GLY A 8 -0.61 5.81 9.55
CA GLY A 8 -1.79 5.04 9.94
C GLY A 8 -1.80 3.58 9.45
N GLY A 9 -2.87 2.85 9.78
CA GLY A 9 -3.02 1.41 9.45
C GLY A 9 -3.64 1.13 8.07
N ALA A 10 -4.39 2.10 7.53
CA ALA A 10 -5.14 2.06 6.28
C ALA A 10 -5.38 3.50 5.77
N PRO A 11 -5.92 3.71 4.55
CA PRO A 11 -6.36 5.03 4.11
C PRO A 11 -7.38 5.66 5.06
N ALA A 12 -7.41 7.00 5.11
CA ALA A 12 -8.09 7.75 6.17
C ALA A 12 -9.61 7.55 6.25
N ASN A 13 -10.27 7.23 5.12
CA ASN A 13 -11.73 7.06 5.05
C ASN A 13 -12.17 5.59 4.91
N GLU A 14 -11.27 4.63 5.17
CA GLU A 14 -11.54 3.20 4.99
C GLU A 14 -11.69 2.50 6.34
N ASP A 15 -12.56 1.50 6.40
CA ASP A 15 -12.64 0.62 7.56
C ASP A 15 -11.34 -0.19 7.71
N CYS A 16 -10.97 -0.48 8.96
CA CYS A 16 -9.79 -1.27 9.26
C CYS A 16 -9.94 -2.09 10.54
N ALA A 17 -9.07 -3.08 10.70
CA ALA A 17 -9.08 -3.97 11.86
C ALA A 17 -8.99 -3.19 13.19
N GLN A 18 -8.36 -2.01 13.20
CA GLN A 18 -8.13 -1.20 14.40
C GLN A 18 -9.42 -0.63 15.02
N LEU A 19 -10.53 -0.66 14.29
CA LEU A 19 -11.85 -0.26 14.79
C LEU A 19 -12.54 -1.36 15.62
N GLY A 20 -11.93 -2.54 15.76
CA GLY A 20 -12.42 -3.59 16.66
C GLY A 20 -13.46 -4.53 16.06
N HIS A 21 -13.55 -4.62 14.73
CA HIS A 21 -14.50 -5.48 14.02
C HIS A 21 -14.24 -6.99 14.17
N THR A 22 -13.09 -7.39 14.68
CA THR A 22 -12.61 -8.78 14.58
C THR A 22 -11.70 -9.19 15.72
N SER A 23 -11.79 -10.45 16.14
CA SER A 23 -10.85 -11.09 17.06
C SER A 23 -9.55 -11.54 16.36
N ASP A 24 -9.56 -11.69 15.02
CA ASP A 24 -8.38 -11.98 14.20
C ASP A 24 -7.62 -10.69 13.84
N PHE A 25 -7.53 -9.79 14.82
CA PHE A 25 -7.05 -8.43 14.67
C PHE A 25 -5.61 -8.37 14.15
N GLU A 26 -4.70 -9.12 14.79
CA GLU A 26 -3.27 -9.04 14.50
C GLU A 26 -2.95 -9.39 13.04
N ARG A 27 -3.57 -10.46 12.52
CA ARG A 27 -3.34 -10.93 11.16
C ARG A 27 -3.90 -9.96 10.13
N LEU A 28 -5.12 -9.49 10.33
CA LEU A 28 -5.81 -8.59 9.40
C LEU A 28 -5.14 -7.21 9.37
N ASN A 29 -4.76 -6.66 10.52
CA ASN A 29 -4.04 -5.38 10.58
C ASN A 29 -2.67 -5.43 9.89
N ARG A 30 -1.94 -6.56 9.99
CA ARG A 30 -0.70 -6.74 9.23
C ARG A 30 -0.93 -6.79 7.72
N LEU A 31 -2.00 -7.43 7.27
CA LEU A 31 -2.37 -7.49 5.86
C LEU A 31 -2.76 -6.10 5.32
N GLU A 32 -3.54 -5.34 6.10
CA GLU A 32 -3.92 -3.96 5.80
C GLU A 32 -2.69 -3.06 5.67
N VAL A 33 -1.77 -3.06 6.65
CA VAL A 33 -0.55 -2.25 6.60
C VAL A 33 0.36 -2.65 5.43
N ALA A 34 0.47 -3.95 5.13
CA ALA A 34 1.23 -4.42 3.98
C ALA A 34 0.61 -3.95 2.65
N THR A 35 -0.72 -4.00 2.55
CA THR A 35 -1.48 -3.49 1.39
C THR A 35 -1.36 -1.98 1.28
N TYR A 36 -1.42 -1.27 2.40
CA TYR A 36 -1.29 0.19 2.42
C TYR A 36 0.09 0.65 1.97
N ARG A 37 1.15 -0.07 2.36
CA ARG A 37 2.48 0.16 1.79
C ARG A 37 2.51 0.02 0.26
N ALA A 38 1.86 -1.01 -0.28
CA ALA A 38 1.78 -1.21 -1.73
C ALA A 38 0.98 -0.09 -2.42
N ALA A 39 -0.11 0.37 -1.80
CA ALA A 39 -0.93 1.47 -2.29
C ALA A 39 -0.17 2.80 -2.31
N ILE A 40 0.59 3.12 -1.25
CA ILE A 40 1.49 4.28 -1.20
C ILE A 40 2.53 4.20 -2.34
N ILE A 41 3.14 3.03 -2.53
CA ILE A 41 4.09 2.82 -3.63
C ILE A 41 3.41 2.99 -4.98
N ALA A 42 2.20 2.46 -5.19
CA ALA A 42 1.48 2.64 -6.44
C ALA A 42 1.25 4.12 -6.75
N ARG A 43 0.76 4.88 -5.76
CA ARG A 43 0.40 6.29 -5.95
C ARG A 43 1.60 7.21 -6.10
N PHE A 44 2.62 7.04 -5.27
CA PHE A 44 3.72 7.99 -5.13
C PHE A 44 5.08 7.48 -5.62
N GLY A 45 5.15 6.21 -6.02
CA GLY A 45 6.39 5.53 -6.40
C GLY A 45 7.14 4.91 -5.22
N PRO A 46 8.14 4.07 -5.50
CA PRO A 46 9.01 3.52 -4.48
C PRO A 46 9.76 4.65 -3.74
N PRO A 47 10.04 4.51 -2.44
CA PRO A 47 10.80 5.51 -1.69
C PRO A 47 12.19 5.73 -2.31
N PRO A 48 12.64 6.98 -2.49
CA PRO A 48 14.01 7.27 -2.92
C PRO A 48 15.01 6.91 -1.81
N ASP A 49 16.30 6.82 -2.16
CA ASP A 49 17.37 6.58 -1.20
C ASP A 49 17.38 7.66 -0.10
N GLY A 50 17.26 7.23 1.17
CA GLY A 50 17.10 8.12 2.32
C GLY A 50 15.68 8.14 2.89
N CYS A 51 14.71 7.54 2.18
CA CYS A 51 13.37 7.22 2.67
C CYS A 51 13.19 5.70 2.78
N ALA A 52 12.36 5.25 3.72
CA ALA A 52 11.91 3.87 3.77
C ALA A 52 10.50 3.77 4.37
N LEU A 53 9.64 3.00 3.71
CA LEU A 53 8.35 2.59 4.28
C LEU A 53 8.56 1.34 5.14
N LEU A 54 8.07 1.38 6.38
CA LEU A 54 8.25 0.31 7.34
C LEU A 54 7.00 0.08 8.17
N THR A 55 6.86 -1.11 8.73
CA THR A 55 5.77 -1.41 9.67
C THR A 55 6.19 -1.00 11.08
N LEU A 56 5.42 -0.10 11.69
CA LEU A 56 5.54 0.27 13.08
C LEU A 56 4.81 -0.74 13.95
N THR A 57 5.41 -1.10 15.09
CA THR A 57 4.79 -1.99 16.08
C THR A 57 4.43 -1.18 17.30
N ASN A 58 3.14 -0.96 17.50
CA ASN A 58 2.59 -0.17 18.60
C ASN A 58 2.07 -1.12 19.68
N ARG A 59 2.81 -1.20 20.80
CA ARG A 59 2.46 -2.05 21.93
C ARG A 59 1.68 -1.22 22.96
N HIS A 60 0.47 -1.65 23.26
CA HIS A 60 -0.40 -1.04 24.24
C HIS A 60 -0.97 -2.08 25.21
N ASP A 61 -1.57 -1.60 26.29
CA ASP A 61 -2.17 -2.47 27.32
C ASP A 61 -3.31 -3.35 26.77
N PHE A 62 -3.94 -2.91 25.67
CA PHE A 62 -5.04 -3.62 25.01
C PHE A 62 -4.60 -4.51 23.84
N GLY A 63 -3.29 -4.64 23.60
CA GLY A 63 -2.74 -5.47 22.54
C GLY A 63 -1.68 -4.77 21.69
N VAL A 64 -1.29 -5.43 20.60
CA VAL A 64 -0.30 -4.91 19.65
C VAL A 64 -0.99 -4.61 18.34
N TYR A 65 -0.88 -3.36 17.88
CA TYR A 65 -1.30 -2.96 16.54
C TYR A 65 -0.12 -2.45 15.71
N TYR A 66 -0.35 -2.34 14.42
CA TYR A 66 0.63 -1.96 13.43
C TYR A 66 0.12 -0.79 12.60
N THR A 67 1.03 0.11 12.28
CA THR A 67 0.81 1.21 11.35
C THR A 67 1.93 1.24 10.31
N LEU A 68 1.70 1.95 9.21
CA LEU A 68 2.71 2.22 8.21
C LEU A 68 3.49 3.47 8.62
N GLY A 69 4.80 3.36 8.73
CA GLY A 69 5.69 4.50 8.99
C GLY A 69 6.52 4.85 7.76
N LEU A 70 6.74 6.15 7.53
CA LEU A 70 7.78 6.66 6.64
C LEU A 70 8.98 7.12 7.46
N LYS A 71 10.10 6.42 7.34
CA LYS A 71 11.37 6.83 7.91
C LYS A 71 12.12 7.73 6.94
N VAL A 72 12.59 8.88 7.40
CA VAL A 72 13.31 9.87 6.61
C VAL A 72 14.66 10.15 7.26
N ASP A 73 15.76 10.02 6.52
CA ASP A 73 17.10 10.40 6.98
C ASP A 73 17.34 11.90 6.77
N ALA A 74 17.46 12.66 7.85
CA ALA A 74 17.71 14.10 7.82
C ALA A 74 19.04 14.50 7.15
N SER A 75 20.00 13.58 7.02
CA SER A 75 21.23 13.81 6.25
C SER A 75 21.02 13.60 4.74
N ALA A 76 20.07 12.75 4.35
CA ALA A 76 19.68 12.57 2.96
C ALA A 76 18.84 13.75 2.47
N THR A 77 17.87 14.22 3.26
CA THR A 77 17.04 15.41 2.96
C THR A 77 17.87 16.66 2.64
N ARG A 78 19.02 16.84 3.29
CA ARG A 78 19.92 17.97 3.04
C ARG A 78 20.76 17.84 1.77
N ARG A 79 20.97 16.62 1.29
CA ARG A 79 21.78 16.32 0.10
C ARG A 79 20.95 16.16 -1.17
N ASP A 80 19.70 15.73 -1.01
CA ASP A 80 18.79 15.43 -2.09
C ASP A 80 17.39 15.95 -1.75
N SER A 81 16.93 16.93 -2.52
CA SER A 81 15.60 17.53 -2.34
C SER A 81 14.46 16.56 -2.66
N THR A 82 14.71 15.50 -3.44
CA THR A 82 13.68 14.49 -3.75
C THR A 82 13.21 13.74 -2.51
N VAL A 83 14.09 13.58 -1.50
CA VAL A 83 13.75 12.99 -0.21
C VAL A 83 12.74 13.85 0.55
N ALA A 84 12.96 15.17 0.59
CA ALA A 84 12.02 16.13 1.19
C ALA A 84 10.67 16.11 0.46
N THR A 85 10.70 16.24 -0.88
CA THR A 85 9.50 16.24 -1.71
C THR A 85 8.70 14.94 -1.57
N TYR A 86 9.36 13.79 -1.52
CA TYR A 86 8.69 12.51 -1.31
C TYR A 86 8.01 12.46 0.06
N ALA A 87 8.71 12.91 1.11
CA ALA A 87 8.14 12.94 2.46
C ALA A 87 6.91 13.85 2.55
N GLU A 88 7.00 15.09 2.05
CA GLU A 88 5.88 16.05 2.00
C GLU A 88 4.70 15.53 1.16
N THR A 89 4.97 14.78 0.10
CA THR A 89 3.91 14.22 -0.76
C THR A 89 3.19 13.06 -0.05
N VAL A 90 3.93 12.21 0.67
CA VAL A 90 3.41 10.99 1.29
C VAL A 90 2.82 11.22 2.68
N GLU A 91 3.20 12.29 3.39
CA GLU A 91 2.81 12.51 4.81
C GLU A 91 1.30 12.49 5.05
N ASN A 92 0.50 12.90 4.06
CA ASN A 92 -0.96 12.94 4.16
C ASN A 92 -1.61 11.57 3.90
N GLY A 93 -0.84 10.56 3.48
CA GLY A 93 -1.35 9.23 3.16
C GLY A 93 -2.30 9.22 1.97
N LEU A 94 -3.23 8.26 1.97
CA LEU A 94 -4.33 8.16 1.00
C LEU A 94 -5.68 8.39 1.70
N GLY A 95 -6.66 8.89 0.95
CA GLY A 95 -8.05 8.96 1.41
C GLY A 95 -8.75 7.61 1.32
N SER A 96 -8.47 6.83 0.28
CA SER A 96 -9.16 5.58 -0.06
C SER A 96 -8.25 4.58 -0.80
N TRP A 97 -8.64 3.31 -0.84
CA TRP A 97 -7.88 2.28 -1.58
C TRP A 97 -7.91 2.51 -3.10
N ILE A 98 -9.04 3.01 -3.61
CA ILE A 98 -9.28 3.19 -5.05
C ILE A 98 -8.37 4.26 -5.68
N GLU A 99 -7.92 5.25 -4.90
CA GLU A 99 -6.94 6.25 -5.33
C GLU A 99 -5.61 5.63 -5.80
N ALA A 100 -5.31 4.42 -5.33
CA ALA A 100 -4.12 3.65 -5.69
C ALA A 100 -4.43 2.44 -6.58
N GLY A 101 -5.68 2.26 -7.02
CA GLY A 101 -6.10 1.12 -7.85
C GLY A 101 -6.27 -0.19 -7.06
N PHE A 102 -6.47 -0.11 -5.75
CA PHE A 102 -6.71 -1.27 -4.89
C PHE A 102 -8.18 -1.35 -4.47
N ALA A 103 -8.65 -2.58 -4.26
CA ALA A 103 -9.79 -2.84 -3.39
C ALA A 103 -9.30 -2.99 -1.94
N ALA A 104 -10.19 -2.80 -0.96
CA ALA A 104 -9.87 -3.09 0.43
C ALA A 104 -9.41 -4.55 0.58
N PRO A 105 -8.31 -4.82 1.29
CA PRO A 105 -7.82 -6.19 1.47
C PRO A 105 -8.70 -7.02 2.41
N VAL A 106 -9.50 -6.33 3.23
CA VAL A 106 -10.45 -6.91 4.17
C VAL A 106 -11.75 -6.12 4.06
N CYS A 107 -12.86 -6.81 3.90
CA CYS A 107 -14.19 -6.19 3.96
C CYS A 107 -14.83 -6.50 5.31
N TYR A 108 -15.27 -5.46 6.00
CA TYR A 108 -15.96 -5.55 7.27
C TYR A 108 -17.46 -5.30 7.03
N GLU A 109 -18.30 -6.19 7.54
CA GLU A 109 -19.76 -6.04 7.53
C GLU A 109 -20.25 -6.26 8.96
N ASP A 110 -21.18 -5.43 9.42
CA ASP A 110 -21.67 -5.48 10.80
C ASP A 110 -22.28 -6.83 11.14
N GLY A 111 -21.75 -7.46 12.19
CA GLY A 111 -22.23 -8.76 12.69
C GLY A 111 -21.75 -9.97 11.87
N GLU A 112 -20.96 -9.77 10.83
CA GLU A 112 -20.40 -10.82 9.98
C GLU A 112 -18.90 -11.00 10.23
N ALA A 113 -18.39 -12.19 9.89
CA ALA A 113 -16.95 -12.42 9.92
C ALA A 113 -16.26 -11.62 8.78
N PRO A 114 -15.06 -11.03 9.01
CA PRO A 114 -14.35 -10.29 7.98
C PRO A 114 -14.07 -11.16 6.75
N LYS A 115 -14.29 -10.59 5.56
CA LYS A 115 -14.06 -11.27 4.28
C LYS A 115 -12.69 -10.87 3.72
N VAL A 116 -11.90 -11.86 3.32
CA VAL A 116 -10.57 -11.67 2.72
C VAL A 116 -10.51 -12.45 1.42
N GLU A 117 -10.51 -11.75 0.27
CA GLU A 117 -10.42 -12.40 -1.04
C GLU A 117 -9.01 -12.91 -1.35
N ARG A 118 -7.99 -12.14 -0.95
CA ARG A 118 -6.58 -12.42 -1.20
C ARG A 118 -5.82 -12.23 0.10
N SER A 119 -5.16 -13.29 0.57
CA SER A 119 -4.48 -13.30 1.87
C SER A 119 -2.98 -13.03 1.79
N SER A 120 -2.42 -12.92 0.58
CA SER A 120 -1.00 -12.62 0.35
C SER A 120 -0.84 -11.26 -0.32
N ILE A 121 0.25 -10.56 0.01
CA ILE A 121 0.55 -9.27 -0.62
C ILE A 121 0.87 -9.42 -2.11
N ASP A 122 1.46 -10.55 -2.51
CA ASP A 122 1.81 -10.81 -3.90
C ASP A 122 0.54 -10.94 -4.76
N ASP A 123 -0.49 -11.63 -4.27
CA ASP A 123 -1.77 -11.76 -4.98
C ASP A 123 -2.54 -10.44 -5.03
N ILE A 124 -2.51 -9.65 -3.95
CA ILE A 124 -3.15 -8.34 -3.87
C ILE A 124 -2.51 -7.38 -4.89
N VAL A 125 -1.18 -7.30 -4.90
CA VAL A 125 -0.44 -6.46 -5.85
C VAL A 125 -0.63 -6.93 -7.29
N MET A 126 -0.64 -8.24 -7.52
CA MET A 126 -0.96 -8.80 -8.83
C MET A 126 -2.36 -8.40 -9.29
N GLY A 127 -3.37 -8.44 -8.40
CA GLY A 127 -4.71 -7.93 -8.68
C GLY A 127 -4.72 -6.46 -9.09
N ALA A 128 -4.01 -5.60 -8.37
CA ALA A 128 -3.89 -4.17 -8.70
C ALA A 128 -3.16 -3.95 -10.05
N LEU A 129 -2.12 -4.72 -10.34
CA LEU A 129 -1.41 -4.68 -11.63
C LEU A 129 -2.33 -5.07 -12.79
N LEU A 130 -3.16 -6.11 -12.62
CA LEU A 130 -4.14 -6.53 -13.61
C LEU A 130 -5.26 -5.49 -13.78
N ALA A 131 -5.72 -4.86 -12.69
CA ALA A 131 -6.76 -3.84 -12.74
C ALA A 131 -6.30 -2.54 -13.41
N THR A 132 -5.01 -2.21 -13.27
CA THR A 132 -4.40 -0.98 -13.80
C THR A 132 -3.67 -1.18 -15.12
N ARG A 133 -3.67 -2.38 -15.71
CA ARG A 133 -2.91 -2.68 -16.94
C ARG A 133 -3.44 -1.88 -18.16
N PRO A 134 -2.59 -1.60 -19.15
CA PRO A 134 -3.05 -1.09 -20.43
C PRO A 134 -3.86 -2.15 -21.19
N GLY A 135 -4.69 -1.70 -22.13
CA GLY A 135 -5.34 -2.55 -23.12
C GLY A 135 -4.35 -3.17 -24.11
N PRO A 136 -4.83 -4.04 -25.03
CA PRO A 136 -3.98 -4.70 -26.03
C PRO A 136 -3.24 -3.74 -26.97
N ASP A 137 -3.73 -2.51 -27.13
CA ASP A 137 -3.13 -1.43 -27.90
C ASP A 137 -2.12 -0.58 -27.11
N GLY A 138 -1.88 -0.94 -25.83
CA GLY A 138 -1.00 -0.21 -24.93
C GLY A 138 -1.66 1.02 -24.28
N HIS A 139 -2.94 1.29 -24.54
CA HIS A 139 -3.64 2.43 -23.98
C HIS A 139 -4.18 2.14 -22.57
N PHE A 140 -4.01 3.09 -21.65
CA PHE A 140 -4.60 2.99 -20.31
C PHE A 140 -6.00 3.60 -20.31
N PRO A 141 -7.03 2.86 -19.86
CA PRO A 141 -8.42 3.34 -19.86
C PRO A 141 -8.64 4.53 -18.92
N VAL A 142 -7.81 4.66 -17.89
CA VAL A 142 -7.76 5.80 -16.96
C VAL A 142 -6.34 6.34 -16.98
N ALA A 143 -6.18 7.66 -17.17
CA ALA A 143 -4.84 8.27 -17.31
C ALA A 143 -3.93 7.95 -16.11
N ASP A 144 -4.47 7.99 -14.89
CA ASP A 144 -3.72 7.71 -13.66
C ASP A 144 -3.23 6.26 -13.56
N PHE A 145 -3.87 5.29 -14.25
CA PHE A 145 -3.44 3.90 -14.22
C PHE A 145 -2.04 3.72 -14.79
N ALA A 146 -1.62 4.57 -15.74
CA ALA A 146 -0.26 4.53 -16.26
C ALA A 146 0.79 4.82 -15.18
N ILE A 147 0.47 5.66 -14.19
CA ILE A 147 1.33 5.99 -13.06
C ILE A 147 1.32 4.82 -12.07
N LEU A 148 0.12 4.38 -11.66
CA LEU A 148 -0.05 3.30 -10.68
C LEU A 148 0.63 2.01 -11.15
N HIS A 149 0.36 1.60 -12.40
CA HIS A 149 0.90 0.38 -12.97
C HIS A 149 2.43 0.42 -13.07
N ARG A 150 3.00 1.55 -13.52
CA ARG A 150 4.45 1.74 -13.61
C ARG A 150 5.11 1.65 -12.24
N ASN A 151 4.55 2.33 -11.26
CA ASN A 151 5.12 2.37 -9.91
C ASN A 151 5.02 1.01 -9.21
N LEU A 152 3.90 0.31 -9.37
CA LEU A 152 3.75 -1.07 -8.88
C LEU A 152 4.74 -2.02 -9.54
N ALA A 153 4.91 -1.93 -10.86
CA ALA A 153 5.88 -2.76 -11.56
C ALA A 153 7.33 -2.51 -11.08
N ALA A 154 7.66 -1.26 -10.79
CA ALA A 154 8.97 -0.89 -10.23
C ALA A 154 9.16 -1.36 -8.78
N GLY A 155 8.13 -1.25 -7.93
CA GLY A 155 8.19 -1.62 -6.51
C GLY A 155 8.04 -3.12 -6.25
N TYR A 156 7.36 -3.84 -7.14
CA TYR A 156 7.01 -5.26 -7.01
C TYR A 156 7.29 -6.05 -8.29
N PRO A 157 8.55 -6.16 -8.73
CA PRO A 157 8.90 -6.75 -10.02
C PRO A 157 8.46 -8.23 -10.15
N ARG A 158 8.50 -9.01 -9.06
CA ARG A 158 8.04 -10.41 -9.09
C ARG A 158 6.54 -10.54 -9.36
N SER A 159 5.74 -9.69 -8.72
CA SER A 159 4.29 -9.66 -8.95
C SER A 159 3.96 -9.15 -10.37
N ALA A 160 4.76 -8.22 -10.89
CA ALA A 160 4.65 -7.74 -12.28
C ALA A 160 4.94 -8.85 -13.30
N GLU A 161 6.01 -9.61 -13.11
CA GLU A 161 6.31 -10.78 -13.95
C GLU A 161 5.20 -11.83 -13.90
N ALA A 162 4.64 -12.11 -12.71
CA ALA A 162 3.53 -13.05 -12.57
C ALA A 162 2.26 -12.56 -13.30
N ALA A 163 1.91 -11.27 -13.16
CA ALA A 163 0.77 -10.66 -13.82
C ALA A 163 0.87 -10.71 -15.36
N GLN A 164 2.08 -10.66 -15.91
CA GLN A 164 2.33 -10.75 -17.36
C GLN A 164 2.14 -12.17 -17.92
N ARG A 165 2.27 -13.22 -17.11
CA ARG A 165 2.13 -14.63 -17.55
C ARG A 165 0.67 -15.11 -17.55
N LEU A 166 -0.18 -14.56 -16.69
CA LEU A 166 -1.60 -14.94 -16.58
C LEU A 166 -2.43 -14.84 -17.89
N PRO A 167 -2.23 -13.85 -18.78
CA PRO A 167 -2.92 -13.79 -20.06
C PRO A 167 -2.57 -14.93 -21.04
N GLU A 168 -1.50 -15.70 -20.81
CA GLU A 168 -1.09 -16.79 -21.69
C GLU A 168 -1.81 -18.13 -21.40
N GLU A 169 -2.62 -18.19 -20.33
CA GLU A 169 -3.26 -19.42 -19.84
C GLU A 169 -4.79 -19.46 -20.04
N ILE A 170 -5.39 -18.46 -20.71
CA ILE A 170 -6.85 -18.38 -21.00
C ILE A 170 -7.14 -18.50 -22.48
#